data_AF-A0A267FYB0-F1
#
_entry.id   AF-A0A267FYB0-F1
#
_cell.length_a   1.000
_cell.length_b   1.000
_cell.length_c   1.000
_cell.angle_alpha   90.00
_cell.angle_beta   90.00
_cell.angle_gamma   90.00
#
_symmetry.space_group_name_H-M   'P 1'
#
loop_
_entity.id
_entity.type
_entity.pdbx_description
1 polymer ?
#
loop_
_entity_poly.entity_id
_entity_poly.type
_entity_poly.pdbx_seq_one_letter_code
_entity_poly.pdbx_strand_id
1 'polypeptide(L)'
;MHDVFEGFSHVVICIILLSVIQNHNISIDYINKQLNLIKEVSIPTINKYHLQNYHLPCTSNQIIVILQYFGLLFGHLFELDDDIWILFNCHRQFLDIILSPYDSSINLEYFQSLISGQLELIYRNTGFNPKYKCKLHYICHYPEFYHYYSGLKYLWCMRGEAHHQLLKNINRHARNFKNPAYTCAKQYQIQKALIIKHYEPGTIKSHNINPISLNMLLTIDEQTELCNNMNLDTDSIIGTICLSTNELKYQGFVYRTPTLNYRYCLPILEPTGIALALISHIIQLSNKWIIICKKVNAKFSCHYSSFICTVNNDHLVFIEPTQHFFHQPIPFLMYQGKLFLSLKYYPMLHCQNIDQ
;
A
#
# COMPACT_ATOMS: atom_id res chain seq x y z
N MET A 1 9.15 -9.77 -7.95
CA MET A 1 10.48 -9.12 -8.05
C MET A 1 11.30 -9.60 -6.87
N HIS A 2 11.65 -10.89 -6.88
CA HIS A 2 12.48 -11.49 -5.84
C HIS A 2 13.89 -10.87 -5.81
N ASP A 3 14.37 -10.36 -6.95
CA ASP A 3 15.63 -9.64 -7.03
C ASP A 3 15.60 -8.32 -6.25
N VAL A 4 14.44 -7.67 -6.21
CA VAL A 4 14.23 -6.40 -5.49
C VAL A 4 13.94 -6.67 -4.02
N PHE A 5 12.78 -7.26 -3.71
CA PHE A 5 12.30 -7.36 -2.34
C PHE A 5 12.98 -8.43 -1.50
N GLU A 6 13.69 -9.39 -2.11
CA GLU A 6 14.51 -10.38 -1.41
C GLU A 6 16.02 -10.17 -1.68
N GLY A 7 16.38 -9.03 -2.29
CA GLY A 7 17.75 -8.73 -2.69
C GLY A 7 18.07 -7.26 -2.49
N PHE A 8 17.88 -6.46 -3.54
CA PHE A 8 18.30 -5.07 -3.59
C PHE A 8 17.78 -4.25 -2.40
N SER A 9 16.49 -4.34 -2.11
CA SER A 9 15.88 -3.59 -1.01
C SER A 9 16.41 -3.97 0.37
N HIS A 10 16.78 -5.24 0.60
CA HIS A 10 17.42 -5.63 1.85
C HIS A 10 18.77 -4.94 2.03
N VAL A 11 19.57 -4.86 0.96
CA VAL A 11 20.89 -4.22 1.00
C VAL A 11 20.74 -2.74 1.34
N VAL A 12 19.82 -2.04 0.67
CA VAL A 12 19.54 -0.62 0.92
C VAL A 12 19.12 -0.37 2.36
N ILE A 13 18.11 -1.11 2.86
CA ILE A 13 17.63 -0.94 4.24
C ILE A 13 18.75 -1.21 5.25
N CYS A 14 19.53 -2.28 5.05
CA CYS A 14 20.61 -2.61 5.97
C CYS A 14 21.70 -1.53 6.01
N ILE A 15 22.09 -0.97 4.86
CA ILE A 15 23.08 0.13 4.79
C ILE A 15 22.58 1.33 5.57
N ILE A 16 21.32 1.74 5.35
CA ILE A 16 20.74 2.90 6.03
C ILE A 16 20.70 2.65 7.54
N LEU A 17 20.22 1.48 7.99
CA LEU A 17 20.15 1.16 9.41
C LEU A 17 21.53 1.04 10.08
N LEU A 18 22.56 0.56 9.37
CA LEU A 18 23.94 0.57 9.88
C LEU A 18 24.46 1.99 10.06
N SER A 19 24.22 2.87 9.08
CA SER A 19 24.56 4.29 9.19
C SER A 19 23.83 4.95 10.36
N VAL A 20 22.54 4.65 10.58
CA VAL A 20 21.79 5.13 11.77
C VAL A 20 22.48 4.75 13.07
N ILE A 21 22.91 3.49 13.19
CA ILE A 21 23.58 3.00 14.41
C ILE A 21 24.93 3.69 14.61
N GLN A 22 25.69 3.92 13.54
CA GLN A 22 27.03 4.48 13.60
C GLN A 22 27.05 6.01 13.78
N ASN A 23 26.22 6.73 13.02
CA ASN A 23 26.26 8.20 12.94
C ASN A 23 25.39 8.87 14.00
N HIS A 24 24.27 8.24 14.39
CA HIS A 24 23.31 8.82 15.34
C HIS A 24 23.33 8.18 16.72
N ASN A 25 24.28 7.28 17.00
CA ASN A 25 24.39 6.54 18.27
C ASN A 25 23.09 5.83 18.69
N ILE A 26 22.33 5.35 17.71
CA ILE A 26 21.04 4.70 17.93
C ILE A 26 21.23 3.20 18.16
N SER A 27 20.52 2.66 19.16
CA SER A 27 20.58 1.23 19.46
C SER A 27 19.72 0.40 18.50
N ILE A 28 20.12 -0.87 18.32
CA ILE A 28 19.32 -1.85 17.59
C ILE A 28 17.92 -2.03 18.21
N ASP A 29 17.80 -1.84 19.52
CA ASP A 29 16.52 -1.92 20.23
C ASP A 29 15.59 -0.77 19.86
N TYR A 30 16.13 0.44 19.64
CA TYR A 30 15.35 1.55 19.12
C TYR A 30 14.80 1.24 17.72
N ILE A 31 15.63 0.68 16.83
CA ILE A 31 15.20 0.27 15.48
C ILE A 31 14.04 -0.73 15.57
N ASN A 32 14.17 -1.77 16.39
CA ASN A 32 13.10 -2.75 16.58
C ASN A 32 11.84 -2.12 17.19
N LYS A 33 11.98 -1.17 18.13
CA LYS A 33 10.84 -0.41 18.67
C LYS A 33 10.11 0.38 17.59
N GLN A 34 10.84 1.05 16.68
CA GLN A 34 10.23 1.78 15.56
C GLN A 34 9.52 0.83 14.60
N LEU A 35 10.15 -0.29 14.23
CA LEU A 35 9.54 -1.27 13.34
C LEU A 35 8.28 -1.90 13.95
N ASN A 36 8.24 -2.11 15.27
CA ASN A 36 7.05 -2.62 15.98
C ASN A 36 5.86 -1.64 15.97
N LEU A 37 6.04 -0.38 15.56
CA LEU A 37 4.93 0.54 15.32
C LEU A 37 4.13 0.13 14.07
N ILE A 38 4.73 -0.62 13.15
CA ILE A 38 4.05 -1.18 11.98
C ILE A 38 3.18 -2.35 12.46
N LYS A 39 1.86 -2.20 12.26
CA LYS A 39 0.87 -3.20 12.69
C LYS A 39 0.24 -4.00 11.55
N GLU A 40 0.49 -3.60 10.30
CA GLU A 40 -0.02 -4.34 9.12
C GLU A 40 0.60 -5.73 8.98
N VAL A 41 1.85 -5.87 9.40
CA VAL A 41 2.61 -7.11 9.34
C VAL A 41 3.41 -7.24 10.62
N SER A 42 3.53 -8.47 11.14
CA SER A 42 4.47 -8.74 12.22
C SER A 42 5.88 -8.72 11.65
N ILE A 43 6.74 -7.83 12.13
CA ILE A 43 8.13 -7.72 11.69
C ILE A 43 9.01 -8.53 12.65
N PRO A 44 9.84 -9.47 12.16
CA PRO A 44 10.75 -10.21 13.00
C PRO A 44 11.84 -9.31 13.59
N THR A 45 12.29 -9.61 14.80
CA THR A 45 13.37 -8.85 15.46
C THR A 45 14.64 -8.87 14.61
N ILE A 46 15.18 -7.69 14.35
CA ILE A 46 16.43 -7.49 13.63
C ILE A 46 17.59 -7.42 14.62
N ASN A 47 18.69 -8.09 14.32
CA ASN A 47 19.93 -8.02 15.09
C ASN A 47 21.07 -7.45 14.23
N LYS A 48 22.21 -7.15 14.85
CA LYS A 48 23.39 -6.60 14.13
C LYS A 48 23.91 -7.56 13.05
N TYR A 49 23.81 -8.87 13.26
CA TYR A 49 24.25 -9.88 12.30
C TYR A 49 23.47 -9.78 10.98
N HIS A 50 22.15 -9.59 11.02
CA HIS A 50 21.32 -9.41 9.83
C HIS A 50 21.76 -8.16 9.03
N LEU A 51 22.04 -7.07 9.75
CA LEU A 51 22.46 -5.82 9.13
C LEU A 51 23.83 -5.94 8.45
N GLN A 52 24.82 -6.53 9.15
CA GLN A 52 26.18 -6.72 8.63
C GLN A 52 26.23 -7.67 7.42
N ASN A 53 25.30 -8.63 7.33
CA ASN A 53 25.20 -9.53 6.17
C ASN A 53 24.31 -8.96 5.05
N TYR A 54 23.81 -7.73 5.19
CA TYR A 54 22.91 -7.07 4.23
C TYR A 54 21.69 -7.93 3.86
N HIS A 55 21.15 -8.65 4.85
CA HIS A 55 20.01 -9.53 4.68
C HIS A 55 19.14 -9.56 5.94
N LEU A 56 17.89 -9.14 5.79
CA LEU A 56 16.90 -9.13 6.88
C LEU A 56 16.12 -10.45 6.91
N PRO A 57 15.69 -10.94 8.08
CA PRO A 57 14.85 -12.13 8.20
C PRO A 57 13.38 -11.82 7.85
N CYS A 58 13.15 -11.05 6.78
CA CYS A 58 11.84 -10.56 6.36
C CYS A 58 11.44 -11.17 5.03
N THR A 59 10.14 -11.43 4.88
CA THR A 59 9.50 -11.78 3.61
C THR A 59 9.38 -10.55 2.70
N SER A 60 9.20 -10.78 1.39
CA SER A 60 8.95 -9.72 0.41
C SER A 60 7.86 -8.73 0.83
N ASN A 61 6.74 -9.22 1.39
CA ASN A 61 5.64 -8.35 1.84
C ASN A 61 6.04 -7.48 3.05
N GLN A 62 6.81 -8.03 4.00
CA GLN A 62 7.32 -7.27 5.13
C GLN A 62 8.27 -6.16 4.67
N ILE A 63 9.16 -6.46 3.71
CA ILE A 63 10.06 -5.46 3.12
C ILE A 63 9.30 -4.31 2.44
N ILE A 64 8.26 -4.61 1.65
CA ILE A 64 7.41 -3.58 1.03
C ILE A 64 6.80 -2.66 2.09
N VAL A 65 6.24 -3.24 3.16
CA VAL A 65 5.61 -2.47 4.23
C VAL A 65 6.64 -1.67 5.03
N ILE A 66 7.83 -2.23 5.29
CA ILE A 66 8.94 -1.49 5.91
C ILE A 66 9.28 -0.27 5.05
N LEU A 67 9.50 -0.45 3.75
CA LEU A 67 9.86 0.65 2.84
C LEU A 67 8.76 1.69 2.67
N GLN A 68 7.49 1.29 2.80
CA GLN A 68 6.37 2.22 2.81
C GLN A 68 6.46 3.16 4.02
N TYR A 69 6.82 2.66 5.19
CA TYR A 69 6.84 3.44 6.44
C TYR A 69 8.21 3.95 6.85
N PHE A 70 9.26 3.54 6.16
CA PHE A 70 10.64 3.81 6.54
C PHE A 70 10.94 5.30 6.70
N GLY A 71 10.46 6.13 5.76
CA GLY A 71 10.58 7.58 5.81
C GLY A 71 10.01 8.16 7.11
N LEU A 72 8.81 7.73 7.51
CA LEU A 72 8.15 8.22 8.72
C LEU A 72 8.80 7.70 10.01
N LEU A 73 9.39 6.50 9.97
CA LEU A 73 10.03 5.89 11.15
C LEU A 73 11.40 6.47 11.45
N PHE A 74 12.18 6.80 10.41
CA PHE A 74 13.59 7.14 10.56
C PHE A 74 13.98 8.50 9.94
N GLY A 75 13.12 9.13 9.15
CA GLY A 75 13.51 10.33 8.40
C GLY A 75 13.83 11.54 9.26
N HIS A 76 13.31 11.64 10.49
CA HIS A 76 13.70 12.72 11.42
C HIS A 76 15.15 12.61 11.91
N LEU A 77 15.83 11.50 11.64
CA LEU A 77 17.23 11.30 12.00
C LEU A 77 18.19 11.89 10.97
N PHE A 78 17.73 12.17 9.75
CA PHE A 78 18.58 12.54 8.63
C PHE A 78 18.34 13.97 8.17
N GLU A 79 19.40 14.61 7.70
CA GLU A 79 19.35 15.86 6.96
C GLU A 79 19.00 15.60 5.48
N LEU A 80 18.65 16.65 4.74
CA LEU A 80 18.17 16.53 3.35
C LEU A 80 19.28 16.14 2.36
N ASP A 81 20.50 16.55 2.64
CA ASP A 81 21.71 16.39 1.84
C ASP A 81 22.58 15.19 2.29
N ASP A 82 22.10 14.38 3.24
CA ASP A 82 22.77 13.15 3.66
C ASP A 82 22.73 12.10 2.52
N ASP A 83 23.92 11.66 2.08
CA ASP A 83 24.09 10.66 1.01
C ASP A 83 23.31 9.35 1.25
N ILE A 84 23.21 8.90 2.51
CA ILE A 84 22.46 7.69 2.89
C ILE A 84 20.96 7.93 2.81
N TRP A 85 20.51 9.13 3.13
CA TRP A 85 19.11 9.49 2.98
C TRP A 85 18.71 9.70 1.51
N ILE A 86 19.61 10.25 0.70
CA ILE A 86 19.48 10.30 -0.76
C ILE A 86 19.33 8.87 -1.32
N LEU A 87 20.14 7.91 -0.86
CA LEU A 87 20.00 6.50 -1.23
C LEU A 87 18.58 5.97 -0.96
N PHE A 88 18.00 6.27 0.21
CA PHE A 88 16.63 5.89 0.53
C PHE A 88 15.62 6.50 -0.45
N ASN A 89 15.70 7.81 -0.69
CA ASN A 89 14.76 8.53 -1.55
C ASN A 89 14.85 8.06 -3.03
N CYS A 90 16.06 7.85 -3.54
CA CYS A 90 16.26 7.24 -4.85
C CYS A 90 15.68 5.82 -4.91
N HIS A 91 15.86 5.03 -3.85
CA HIS A 91 15.28 3.68 -3.79
C HIS A 91 13.75 3.73 -3.76
N ARG A 92 13.14 4.70 -3.07
CA ARG A 92 11.69 4.90 -3.10
C ARG A 92 11.17 5.20 -4.51
N GLN A 93 11.79 6.16 -5.19
CA GLN A 93 11.44 6.48 -6.58
C GLN A 93 11.64 5.29 -7.52
N PHE A 94 12.69 4.48 -7.31
CA PHE A 94 12.90 3.22 -8.03
C PHE A 94 11.71 2.28 -7.87
N LEU A 95 11.27 2.06 -6.62
CA LEU A 95 10.14 1.20 -6.31
C LEU A 95 8.85 1.72 -6.94
N ASP A 96 8.67 3.03 -6.99
CA ASP A 96 7.49 3.65 -7.57
C ASP A 96 7.42 3.37 -9.09
N ILE A 97 8.54 3.47 -9.81
CA ILE A 97 8.63 3.10 -11.23
C ILE A 97 8.30 1.62 -11.44
N ILE A 98 8.98 0.71 -10.74
CA ILE A 98 8.84 -0.74 -11.01
C ILE A 98 7.47 -1.30 -10.58
N LEU A 99 6.81 -0.68 -9.60
CA LEU A 99 5.49 -1.08 -9.10
C LEU A 99 4.34 -0.31 -9.77
N SER A 100 4.64 0.72 -10.55
CA SER A 100 3.65 1.42 -11.37
C SER A 100 3.15 0.53 -12.53
N PRO A 101 1.90 0.71 -13.00
CA PRO A 101 1.54 0.30 -14.36
C PRO A 101 2.52 0.90 -15.37
N TYR A 102 2.61 0.33 -16.58
CA TYR A 102 3.42 0.93 -17.64
C TYR A 102 3.03 2.37 -17.89
N ASP A 103 4.02 3.23 -18.02
CA ASP A 103 3.89 4.61 -18.44
C ASP A 103 5.00 4.97 -19.41
N SER A 104 4.59 5.39 -20.59
CA SER A 104 5.48 5.86 -21.64
C SER A 104 6.16 7.19 -21.32
N SER A 105 5.68 7.95 -20.32
CA SER A 105 6.28 9.23 -19.94
C SER A 105 7.59 9.08 -19.14
N ILE A 106 7.83 7.90 -18.55
CA ILE A 106 9.06 7.66 -17.79
C ILE A 106 10.25 7.63 -18.74
N ASN A 107 11.15 8.61 -18.56
CA ASN A 107 12.40 8.67 -19.32
C ASN A 107 13.34 7.51 -18.93
N LEU A 108 13.78 6.75 -19.95
CA LEU A 108 14.69 5.63 -19.80
C LEU A 108 16.04 6.03 -19.18
N GLU A 109 16.62 7.15 -19.61
CA GLU A 109 17.89 7.68 -19.10
C GLU A 109 17.77 8.07 -17.63
N TYR A 110 16.64 8.68 -17.25
CA TYR A 110 16.35 8.98 -15.85
C TYR A 110 16.33 7.68 -15.03
N PHE A 111 15.61 6.66 -15.50
CA PHE A 111 15.52 5.39 -14.78
C PHE A 111 16.88 4.68 -14.66
N GLN A 112 17.71 4.73 -15.70
CA GLN A 112 19.09 4.24 -15.67
C GLN A 112 19.95 5.02 -14.66
N SER A 113 19.87 6.35 -14.68
CA SER A 113 20.62 7.23 -13.77
C SER A 113 20.28 6.91 -12.31
N LEU A 114 18.99 6.71 -12.03
CA LEU A 114 18.46 6.40 -10.71
C LEU A 114 18.98 5.07 -10.15
N ILE A 115 19.14 4.05 -11.00
CA ILE A 115 19.75 2.77 -10.60
C ILE A 115 21.26 2.94 -10.42
N SER A 116 21.94 3.61 -11.35
CA SER A 116 23.39 3.79 -11.30
C SER A 116 23.84 4.57 -10.05
N GLY A 117 23.14 5.65 -9.69
CA GLY A 117 23.44 6.45 -8.51
C GLY A 117 23.27 5.65 -7.22
N GLN A 118 22.21 4.84 -7.11
CA GLN A 118 22.04 3.95 -5.95
C GLN A 118 23.18 2.92 -5.83
N LEU A 119 23.56 2.28 -6.93
CA LEU A 119 24.66 1.30 -6.94
C LEU A 119 26.00 1.96 -6.59
N GLU A 120 26.24 3.18 -7.04
CA GLU A 120 27.42 3.96 -6.68
C GLU A 120 27.45 4.33 -5.20
N LEU A 121 26.33 4.83 -4.64
CA LEU A 121 26.21 5.12 -3.22
C LEU A 121 26.43 3.87 -2.35
N ILE A 122 25.91 2.71 -2.78
CA ILE A 122 26.17 1.42 -2.11
C ILE A 122 27.66 1.08 -2.16
N TYR A 123 28.31 1.23 -3.31
CA TYR A 123 29.73 0.95 -3.45
C TYR A 123 30.58 1.84 -2.54
N ARG A 124 30.32 3.16 -2.55
CA ARG A 124 31.04 4.15 -1.72
C ARG A 124 30.90 3.84 -0.23
N ASN A 125 29.72 3.45 0.23
CA ASN A 125 29.45 3.20 1.66
C ASN A 125 29.88 1.82 2.15
N THR A 126 30.00 0.83 1.27
CA THR A 126 30.31 -0.56 1.67
C THR A 126 31.69 -1.04 1.22
N GLY A 127 32.32 -0.36 0.26
CA GLY A 127 33.52 -0.82 -0.44
C GLY A 127 33.30 -2.04 -1.34
N PHE A 128 32.11 -2.65 -1.34
CA PHE A 128 31.75 -3.81 -2.14
C PHE A 128 31.12 -3.38 -3.45
N ASN A 129 31.66 -3.83 -4.59
CA ASN A 129 31.05 -3.54 -5.88
C ASN A 129 29.71 -4.30 -6.00
N PRO A 130 28.57 -3.60 -6.01
CA PRO A 130 27.27 -4.24 -5.92
C PRO A 130 26.97 -5.13 -7.15
N LYS A 131 27.62 -4.86 -8.28
CA LYS A 131 27.48 -5.66 -9.51
C LYS A 131 27.98 -7.10 -9.36
N TYR A 132 28.79 -7.43 -8.35
CA TYR A 132 29.21 -8.81 -8.09
C TYR A 132 28.10 -9.66 -7.46
N LYS A 133 27.05 -9.04 -6.90
CA LYS A 133 25.88 -9.77 -6.39
C LYS A 133 24.85 -9.86 -7.50
N CYS A 134 24.52 -11.08 -7.95
CA CYS A 134 23.68 -11.33 -9.12
C CYS A 134 22.36 -10.53 -9.11
N LYS A 135 21.65 -10.50 -7.96
CA LYS A 135 20.38 -9.75 -7.84
C LYS A 135 20.54 -8.26 -8.11
N LEU A 136 21.63 -7.64 -7.66
CA LEU A 136 21.93 -6.22 -7.90
C LEU A 136 22.38 -5.97 -9.34
N HIS A 137 23.12 -6.91 -9.94
CA HIS A 137 23.46 -6.84 -11.36
C HIS A 137 22.20 -6.86 -12.24
N TYR A 138 21.23 -7.74 -11.93
CA TYR A 138 19.99 -7.83 -12.71
C TYR A 138 19.20 -6.52 -12.74
N ILE A 139 19.25 -5.72 -11.67
CA ILE A 139 18.57 -4.42 -11.64
C ILE A 139 19.10 -3.48 -12.72
N CYS A 140 20.36 -3.60 -13.16
CA CYS A 140 20.91 -2.77 -14.23
C CYS A 140 20.15 -2.92 -15.57
N HIS A 141 19.48 -4.05 -15.78
CA HIS A 141 18.69 -4.35 -16.99
C HIS A 141 17.22 -3.97 -16.86
N TYR A 142 16.77 -3.54 -15.67
CA TYR A 142 15.37 -3.16 -15.44
C TYR A 142 14.88 -2.01 -16.32
N PRO A 143 15.69 -0.98 -16.64
CA PRO A 143 15.27 0.06 -17.58
C PRO A 143 14.91 -0.49 -18.96
N GLU A 144 15.74 -1.38 -19.51
CA GLU A 144 15.47 -2.02 -20.80
C GLU A 144 14.21 -2.89 -20.71
N PHE A 145 14.07 -3.70 -19.65
CA PHE A 145 12.88 -4.51 -19.46
C PHE A 145 11.61 -3.67 -19.30
N TYR A 146 11.69 -2.51 -18.64
CA TYR A 146 10.57 -1.59 -18.51
C TYR A 146 10.14 -1.04 -19.87
N HIS A 147 11.12 -0.67 -20.71
CA HIS A 147 10.91 -0.19 -22.06
C HIS A 147 10.27 -1.26 -22.96
N TYR A 148 10.73 -2.51 -22.90
CA TYR A 148 10.25 -3.58 -23.78
C TYR A 148 8.95 -4.25 -23.35
N TYR A 149 8.67 -4.38 -22.05
CA TYR A 149 7.65 -5.33 -21.55
C TYR A 149 6.46 -4.68 -20.82
N SER A 150 6.20 -3.39 -21.05
CA SER A 150 5.04 -2.70 -20.49
C SER A 150 4.84 -2.94 -18.98
N GLY A 151 5.69 -2.32 -18.14
CA GLY A 151 5.52 -2.27 -16.69
C GLY A 151 6.00 -3.52 -15.93
N LEU A 152 7.05 -3.37 -15.13
CA LEU A 152 7.77 -4.51 -14.52
C LEU A 152 6.96 -5.30 -13.48
N LYS A 153 5.97 -4.66 -12.84
CA LYS A 153 5.09 -5.35 -11.88
C LYS A 153 4.33 -6.51 -12.51
N TYR A 154 4.08 -6.51 -13.82
CA TYR A 154 3.32 -7.59 -14.45
C TYR A 154 4.19 -8.82 -14.72
N LEU A 155 5.51 -8.66 -14.72
CA LEU A 155 6.49 -9.73 -14.97
C LEU A 155 6.87 -10.52 -13.71
N TRP A 156 6.41 -10.10 -12.53
CA TRP A 156 6.84 -10.75 -11.29
C TRP A 156 6.17 -12.11 -11.02
N CYS A 157 6.92 -13.01 -10.40
CA CYS A 157 6.44 -14.37 -10.10
C CYS A 157 5.59 -14.49 -8.80
N MET A 158 5.30 -13.40 -8.09
CA MET A 158 4.60 -13.43 -6.79
C MET A 158 3.25 -14.15 -6.85
N ARG A 159 2.51 -13.98 -7.96
CA ARG A 159 1.22 -14.66 -8.17
C ARG A 159 1.39 -16.18 -8.32
N GLY A 160 2.46 -16.61 -9.01
CA GLY A 160 2.80 -18.01 -9.16
C GLY A 160 3.22 -18.65 -7.83
N GLU A 161 4.03 -17.96 -7.04
CA GLU A 161 4.42 -18.41 -5.70
C GLU A 161 3.23 -18.55 -4.76
N ALA A 162 2.32 -17.57 -4.76
CA ALA A 162 1.07 -17.63 -4.00
C ALA A 162 0.20 -18.83 -4.43
N HIS A 163 0.14 -19.11 -5.75
CA HIS A 163 -0.56 -20.29 -6.27
C HIS A 163 0.10 -21.61 -5.83
N HIS A 164 1.43 -21.69 -5.84
CA HIS A 164 2.15 -22.85 -5.31
C HIS A 164 1.85 -23.11 -3.83
N GLN A 165 1.69 -22.06 -3.02
CA GLN A 165 1.35 -22.21 -1.61
C GLN A 165 -0.02 -22.87 -1.41
N LEU A 166 -1.00 -22.56 -2.26
CA LEU A 166 -2.32 -23.21 -2.25
C LEU A 166 -2.16 -24.73 -2.48
N LEU A 167 -1.40 -25.14 -3.49
CA LEU A 167 -1.18 -26.55 -3.80
C LEU A 167 -0.43 -27.27 -2.67
N LYS A 168 0.59 -26.63 -2.07
CA LYS A 168 1.29 -27.15 -0.90
C LYS A 168 0.33 -27.39 0.28
N ASN A 169 -0.61 -26.48 0.51
CA ASN A 169 -1.61 -26.62 1.57
C ASN A 169 -2.55 -27.79 1.30
N ILE A 170 -3.06 -27.94 0.07
CA ILE A 170 -3.89 -29.09 -0.32
C ILE A 170 -3.17 -30.40 0.02
N ASN A 171 -1.90 -30.52 -0.37
CA ASN A 171 -1.13 -31.73 -0.11
C ASN A 171 -0.94 -32.00 1.40
N ARG A 172 -0.60 -30.96 2.19
CA ARG A 172 -0.47 -31.05 3.66
C ARG A 172 -1.75 -31.50 4.35
N HIS A 173 -2.90 -31.03 3.87
CA HIS A 173 -4.21 -31.36 4.45
C HIS A 173 -4.73 -32.72 3.99
N ALA A 174 -4.55 -33.07 2.72
CA ALA A 174 -5.02 -34.34 2.18
C ALA A 174 -4.33 -35.54 2.85
N ARG A 175 -3.07 -35.39 3.29
CA ARG A 175 -2.25 -36.43 3.92
C ARG A 175 -2.24 -37.75 3.13
N ASN A 176 -2.49 -37.68 1.82
CA ASN A 176 -2.50 -38.81 0.91
C ASN A 176 -1.28 -38.72 -0.01
N PHE A 177 -0.32 -39.60 0.22
CA PHE A 177 0.93 -39.64 -0.55
C PHE A 177 0.83 -40.53 -1.80
N LYS A 178 -0.31 -41.17 -2.05
CA LYS A 178 -0.55 -41.94 -3.27
C LYS A 178 -0.96 -40.99 -4.40
N ASN A 179 -0.06 -40.79 -5.35
CA ASN A 179 -0.22 -39.85 -6.47
C ASN A 179 -0.62 -38.43 -6.01
N PRO A 180 0.30 -37.71 -5.34
CA PRO A 180 0.02 -36.39 -4.77
C PRO A 180 -0.35 -35.35 -5.85
N ALA A 181 0.20 -35.47 -7.06
CA ALA A 181 -0.13 -34.60 -8.19
C ALA A 181 -1.61 -34.72 -8.58
N TYR A 182 -2.12 -35.95 -8.74
CA TYR A 182 -3.53 -36.19 -9.02
C TYR A 182 -4.45 -35.66 -7.91
N THR A 183 -4.09 -35.94 -6.65
CA THR A 183 -4.86 -35.46 -5.49
C THR A 183 -4.92 -33.94 -5.45
N CYS A 184 -3.79 -33.25 -5.66
CA CYS A 184 -3.73 -31.80 -5.71
C CYS A 184 -4.58 -31.24 -6.86
N ALA A 185 -4.46 -31.81 -8.07
CA ALA A 185 -5.21 -31.37 -9.24
C ALA A 185 -6.73 -31.51 -9.02
N LYS A 186 -7.19 -32.67 -8.53
CA LYS A 186 -8.61 -32.94 -8.27
C LYS A 186 -9.19 -31.98 -7.22
N GLN A 187 -8.51 -31.82 -6.09
CA GLN A 187 -8.97 -30.92 -5.02
C GLN A 187 -8.97 -29.45 -5.47
N TYR A 188 -7.95 -29.04 -6.22
CA TYR A 188 -7.89 -27.70 -6.81
C TYR A 188 -9.07 -27.44 -7.75
N GLN A 189 -9.39 -28.38 -8.65
CA GLN A 189 -10.53 -28.26 -9.56
C GLN A 189 -11.86 -28.16 -8.81
N ILE A 190 -12.08 -28.99 -7.79
CA ILE A 190 -13.29 -28.92 -6.94
C ILE A 190 -13.38 -27.55 -6.24
N GLN A 191 -12.29 -27.07 -5.66
CA GLN A 191 -12.25 -25.77 -5.00
C GLN A 191 -12.61 -24.64 -5.97
N LYS A 192 -12.06 -24.67 -7.20
CA LYS A 192 -12.38 -23.67 -8.22
C LYS A 192 -13.83 -23.75 -8.70
N ALA A 193 -14.37 -24.95 -8.90
CA ALA A 193 -15.77 -25.14 -9.27
C ALA A 193 -16.72 -24.61 -8.18
N LEU A 194 -16.42 -24.84 -6.90
CA LEU A 194 -17.18 -24.30 -5.79
C LEU A 194 -17.11 -22.77 -5.73
N ILE A 195 -15.92 -22.18 -5.91
CA ILE A 195 -15.78 -20.73 -5.99
C ILE A 195 -16.64 -20.20 -7.13
N ILE A 196 -16.55 -20.73 -8.34
CA ILE A 196 -17.34 -20.25 -9.49
C ILE A 196 -18.86 -20.39 -9.22
N LYS A 197 -19.29 -21.51 -8.65
CA LYS A 197 -20.72 -21.77 -8.39
C LYS A 197 -21.31 -20.91 -7.27
N HIS A 198 -20.53 -20.59 -6.25
CA HIS A 198 -20.96 -19.78 -5.10
C HIS A 198 -20.49 -18.32 -5.16
N TYR A 199 -19.75 -17.95 -6.22
CA TYR A 199 -19.37 -16.57 -6.46
C TYR A 199 -20.55 -15.86 -7.10
N GLU A 200 -21.26 -15.10 -6.28
CA GLU A 200 -22.23 -14.12 -6.76
C GLU A 200 -21.49 -12.78 -6.92
N PRO A 201 -21.17 -12.37 -8.17
CA PRO A 201 -20.52 -11.09 -8.42
C PRO A 201 -21.38 -9.96 -7.83
N GLY A 202 -20.76 -9.08 -7.04
CA GLY A 202 -21.45 -7.93 -6.48
C GLY A 202 -22.21 -8.16 -5.16
N THR A 203 -22.09 -9.33 -4.53
CA THR A 203 -22.62 -9.50 -3.16
C THR A 203 -21.85 -8.64 -2.15
N ILE A 204 -22.58 -7.74 -1.49
CA ILE A 204 -22.07 -6.92 -0.40
C ILE A 204 -22.26 -7.70 0.92
N LYS A 205 -21.17 -7.89 1.67
CA LYS A 205 -21.22 -8.50 3.00
C LYS A 205 -20.84 -7.44 4.04
N SER A 206 -21.72 -7.13 4.98
CA SER A 206 -21.47 -6.20 6.08
C SER A 206 -21.31 -6.94 7.41
N HIS A 207 -20.59 -6.35 8.35
CA HIS A 207 -20.38 -6.90 9.70
C HIS A 207 -20.73 -5.86 10.77
N ASN A 208 -21.30 -6.28 11.90
CA ASN A 208 -21.70 -5.40 13.02
C ASN A 208 -22.63 -4.25 12.55
N ILE A 209 -23.84 -4.61 12.12
CA ILE A 209 -24.84 -3.65 11.65
C ILE A 209 -25.58 -3.06 12.85
N ASN A 210 -25.57 -1.73 12.97
CA ASN A 210 -26.26 -1.01 14.04
C ASN A 210 -27.15 0.10 13.47
N PRO A 211 -28.37 0.30 13.99
CA PRO A 211 -29.21 1.43 13.60
C PRO A 211 -28.60 2.76 14.06
N ILE A 212 -28.64 3.78 13.21
CA ILE A 212 -28.20 5.14 13.53
C ILE A 212 -29.11 6.17 12.86
N SER A 213 -29.42 7.25 13.57
CA SER A 213 -30.18 8.36 13.01
C SER A 213 -29.30 9.18 12.07
N LEU A 214 -29.79 9.45 10.85
CA LEU A 214 -29.05 10.24 9.86
C LEU A 214 -28.72 11.67 10.36
N ASN A 215 -29.61 12.25 11.17
CA ASN A 215 -29.44 13.57 11.77
C ASN A 215 -28.26 13.64 12.75
N MET A 216 -27.80 12.50 13.29
CA MET A 216 -26.59 12.46 14.13
C MET A 216 -25.30 12.45 13.30
N LEU A 217 -25.39 12.15 11.99
CA LEU A 217 -24.24 11.99 11.11
C LEU A 217 -24.05 13.18 10.17
N LEU A 218 -25.15 13.75 9.67
CA LEU A 218 -25.17 14.76 8.61
C LEU A 218 -26.07 15.92 9.00
N THR A 219 -25.61 17.13 8.71
CA THR A 219 -26.42 18.36 8.71
C THR A 219 -27.51 18.29 7.64
N ILE A 220 -28.51 19.17 7.73
CA ILE A 220 -29.63 19.19 6.77
C ILE A 220 -29.10 19.43 5.35
N ASP A 221 -28.15 20.35 5.17
CA ASP A 221 -27.56 20.65 3.86
C ASP A 221 -26.82 19.43 3.29
N GLU A 222 -26.02 18.73 4.11
CA GLU A 222 -25.32 17.50 3.69
C GLU A 222 -26.28 16.34 3.37
N GLN A 223 -27.43 16.27 4.04
CA GLN A 223 -28.48 15.29 3.71
C GLN A 223 -29.08 15.58 2.33
N THR A 224 -29.31 16.85 1.99
CA THR A 224 -29.79 17.22 0.65
C THR A 224 -28.75 16.89 -0.42
N GLU A 225 -27.47 17.12 -0.17
CA GLU A 225 -26.38 16.75 -1.07
C GLU A 225 -26.30 15.23 -1.29
N LEU A 226 -26.43 14.44 -0.23
CA LEU A 226 -26.49 12.97 -0.32
C LEU A 226 -27.66 12.52 -1.20
N CYS A 227 -28.85 13.10 -1.01
CA CYS A 227 -30.05 12.74 -1.78
C CYS A 227 -29.86 13.07 -3.26
N ASN A 228 -29.32 14.25 -3.58
CA ASN A 228 -29.03 14.66 -4.94
C ASN A 228 -28.00 13.74 -5.62
N ASN A 229 -26.90 13.40 -4.93
CA ASN A 229 -25.84 12.57 -5.50
C ASN A 229 -26.28 11.11 -5.73
N MET A 230 -27.18 10.60 -4.89
CA MET A 230 -27.62 9.19 -4.94
C MET A 230 -28.97 8.99 -5.63
N ASN A 231 -29.56 10.06 -6.18
CA ASN A 231 -30.90 10.11 -6.77
C ASN A 231 -31.95 9.50 -5.82
N LEU A 232 -32.03 10.02 -4.60
CA LEU A 232 -32.99 9.62 -3.58
C LEU A 232 -33.98 10.76 -3.26
N ASP A 233 -35.20 10.41 -2.86
CA ASP A 233 -36.25 11.39 -2.54
C ASP A 233 -35.97 12.08 -1.18
N THR A 234 -35.75 13.40 -1.22
CA THR A 234 -35.37 14.24 -0.06
C THR A 234 -36.36 14.17 1.10
N ASP A 235 -37.66 14.18 0.80
CA ASP A 235 -38.73 14.23 1.81
C ASP A 235 -38.87 12.92 2.59
N SER A 236 -38.35 11.81 2.04
CA SER A 236 -38.43 10.48 2.66
C SER A 236 -37.27 10.18 3.62
N ILE A 237 -36.20 10.99 3.60
CA ILE A 237 -34.92 10.68 4.24
C ILE A 237 -34.67 11.49 5.51
N ILE A 238 -35.29 12.67 5.65
CA ILE A 238 -35.09 13.55 6.81
C ILE A 238 -35.57 12.85 8.09
N GLY A 239 -34.66 12.63 9.04
CA GLY A 239 -34.95 11.94 10.30
C GLY A 239 -35.00 10.41 10.23
N THR A 240 -34.62 9.80 9.10
CA THR A 240 -34.67 8.35 8.92
C THR A 240 -33.61 7.64 9.75
N ILE A 241 -33.97 6.45 10.25
CA ILE A 241 -33.02 5.53 10.85
C ILE A 241 -32.37 4.74 9.72
N CYS A 242 -31.06 4.91 9.56
CA CYS A 242 -30.26 4.15 8.62
C CYS A 242 -29.50 3.03 9.35
N LEU A 243 -29.03 2.04 8.60
CA LEU A 243 -28.15 1.02 9.16
C LEU A 243 -26.70 1.46 8.96
N SER A 244 -25.86 1.30 9.97
CA SER A 244 -24.42 1.60 9.90
C SER A 244 -23.61 0.34 10.12
N THR A 245 -22.43 0.27 9.51
CA THR A 245 -21.51 -0.86 9.67
C THR A 245 -20.07 -0.36 9.82
N ASN A 246 -19.26 -1.11 10.56
CA ASN A 246 -17.83 -0.80 10.69
C ASN A 246 -16.98 -1.42 9.59
N GLU A 247 -17.48 -2.49 8.94
CA GLU A 247 -16.74 -3.20 7.91
C GLU A 247 -17.70 -3.65 6.79
N LEU A 248 -17.39 -3.24 5.56
CA LEU A 248 -18.12 -3.60 4.37
C LEU A 248 -17.20 -4.34 3.40
N LYS A 249 -17.61 -5.51 2.92
CA LYS A 249 -16.89 -6.31 1.94
C LYS A 249 -17.62 -6.30 0.61
N TYR A 250 -16.92 -5.88 -0.45
CA TYR A 250 -17.46 -5.86 -1.81
C TYR A 250 -16.37 -6.20 -2.81
N GLN A 251 -16.63 -7.14 -3.73
CA GLN A 251 -15.70 -7.60 -4.77
C GLN A 251 -14.28 -7.96 -4.26
N GLY A 252 -14.18 -8.49 -3.03
CA GLY A 252 -12.90 -8.86 -2.41
C GLY A 252 -12.19 -7.71 -1.68
N PHE A 253 -12.74 -6.50 -1.72
CA PHE A 253 -12.25 -5.35 -0.98
C PHE A 253 -12.97 -5.19 0.34
N VAL A 254 -12.27 -4.63 1.31
CA VAL A 254 -12.75 -4.45 2.69
C VAL A 254 -12.65 -2.97 3.04
N TYR A 255 -13.80 -2.30 3.12
CA TYR A 255 -13.92 -0.93 3.59
C TYR A 255 -14.13 -0.94 5.10
N ARG A 256 -13.44 -0.06 5.81
CA ARG A 256 -13.52 0.02 7.27
C ARG A 256 -13.70 1.47 7.72
N THR A 257 -14.58 1.67 8.69
CA THR A 257 -14.69 2.97 9.36
C THR A 257 -13.45 3.24 10.21
N PRO A 258 -13.13 4.51 10.49
CA PRO A 258 -12.03 4.89 11.35
C PRO A 258 -12.14 4.26 12.74
N THR A 259 -10.99 3.83 13.27
CA THR A 259 -10.79 3.50 14.68
C THR A 259 -9.81 4.49 15.29
N LEU A 260 -9.64 4.49 16.62
CA LEU A 260 -8.68 5.34 17.32
C LEU A 260 -7.27 5.31 16.69
N ASN A 261 -6.86 4.15 16.16
CA ASN A 261 -5.51 3.92 15.65
C ASN A 261 -5.41 3.86 14.12
N TYR A 262 -6.53 3.72 13.41
CA TYR A 262 -6.52 3.53 11.96
C TYR A 262 -7.61 4.33 11.28
N ARG A 263 -7.20 5.08 10.29
CA ARG A 263 -8.07 5.84 9.39
C ARG A 263 -7.80 5.34 7.99
N TYR A 264 -8.84 5.10 7.20
CA TYR A 264 -8.71 4.52 5.87
C TYR A 264 -9.05 5.56 4.81
N CYS A 265 -8.15 5.75 3.85
CA CYS A 265 -8.36 6.61 2.70
C CYS A 265 -8.81 5.81 1.49
N LEU A 266 -9.68 6.41 0.69
CA LEU A 266 -10.07 5.96 -0.63
C LEU A 266 -9.58 6.95 -1.68
N PRO A 267 -8.92 6.48 -2.75
CA PRO A 267 -8.68 7.30 -3.94
C PRO A 267 -9.97 7.42 -4.76
N ILE A 268 -10.35 8.66 -5.08
CA ILE A 268 -11.53 9.02 -5.89
C ILE A 268 -11.04 9.62 -7.20
N LEU A 269 -11.67 9.22 -8.32
CA LEU A 269 -11.40 9.83 -9.60
C LEU A 269 -12.22 11.13 -9.74
N GLU A 270 -11.52 12.26 -9.86
CA GLU A 270 -12.09 13.57 -10.19
C GLU A 270 -11.70 13.95 -11.64
N PRO A 271 -12.41 14.90 -12.29
CA PRO A 271 -12.07 15.34 -13.64
C PRO A 271 -10.63 15.86 -13.78
N THR A 272 -10.07 16.40 -12.69
CA THR A 272 -8.73 16.99 -12.62
C THR A 272 -7.65 16.00 -12.17
N GLY A 273 -8.00 14.74 -11.84
CA GLY A 273 -7.04 13.74 -11.38
C GLY A 273 -7.59 12.83 -10.28
N ILE A 274 -6.70 12.22 -9.49
CA ILE A 274 -7.10 11.36 -8.37
C ILE A 274 -7.08 12.19 -7.08
N ALA A 275 -8.24 12.35 -6.45
CA ALA A 275 -8.39 12.93 -5.13
C ALA A 275 -8.35 11.85 -4.05
N LEU A 276 -8.05 12.24 -2.81
CA LEU A 276 -8.05 11.37 -1.65
C LEU A 276 -9.22 11.73 -0.74
N ALA A 277 -9.95 10.72 -0.27
CA ALA A 277 -11.04 10.91 0.67
C ALA A 277 -10.97 9.94 1.83
N LEU A 278 -11.07 10.46 3.04
CA LEU A 278 -11.04 9.70 4.28
C LEU A 278 -12.44 9.13 4.55
N ILE A 279 -12.55 7.81 4.73
CA ILE A 279 -13.81 7.18 5.15
C ILE A 279 -14.19 7.72 6.52
N SER A 280 -15.40 8.26 6.68
CA SER A 280 -15.96 8.66 7.96
C SER A 280 -16.95 7.61 8.47
N HIS A 281 -17.95 7.27 7.65
CA HIS A 281 -19.04 6.36 7.98
C HIS A 281 -19.42 5.48 6.81
N ILE A 282 -19.96 4.30 7.10
CA ILE A 282 -20.56 3.42 6.09
C ILE A 282 -22.00 3.15 6.53
N ILE A 283 -22.94 3.56 5.69
CA ILE A 283 -24.37 3.47 5.97
C ILE A 283 -25.12 2.73 4.87
N GLN A 284 -26.31 2.23 5.20
CA GLN A 284 -27.27 1.66 4.27
C GLN A 284 -28.54 2.48 4.31
N LEU A 285 -28.92 3.02 3.15
CA LEU A 285 -30.14 3.81 2.93
C LEU A 285 -30.89 3.21 1.74
N SER A 286 -32.19 2.94 1.90
CA SER A 286 -33.05 2.39 0.83
C SER A 286 -32.44 1.19 0.09
N ASN A 287 -31.88 0.25 0.87
CA ASN A 287 -31.14 -0.94 0.40
C ASN A 287 -29.82 -0.69 -0.35
N LYS A 288 -29.38 0.56 -0.54
CA LYS A 288 -28.07 0.91 -1.10
C LYS A 288 -27.05 1.15 0.01
N TRP A 289 -25.82 0.67 -0.19
CA TRP A 289 -24.71 0.96 0.72
C TRP A 289 -23.98 2.21 0.25
N ILE A 290 -23.74 3.13 1.17
CA ILE A 290 -23.13 4.43 0.92
C ILE A 290 -21.94 4.59 1.86
N ILE A 291 -20.79 4.93 1.29
CA ILE A 291 -19.59 5.28 2.04
C ILE A 291 -19.52 6.80 2.08
N ILE A 292 -19.64 7.36 3.28
CA ILE A 292 -19.46 8.79 3.52
C ILE A 292 -17.96 9.01 3.74
N CYS A 293 -17.42 9.95 2.97
CA CYS A 293 -16.01 10.30 3.02
C CYS A 293 -15.82 11.81 3.22
N LYS A 294 -14.67 12.21 3.76
CA LYS A 294 -14.23 13.60 3.87
C LYS A 294 -13.07 13.85 2.91
N LYS A 295 -13.11 14.94 2.13
CA LYS A 295 -12.02 15.26 1.19
C LYS A 295 -10.72 15.54 1.94
N VAL A 296 -9.61 15.04 1.41
CA VAL A 296 -8.28 15.19 2.01
C VAL A 296 -7.38 15.95 1.04
N ASN A 297 -6.84 17.06 1.50
CA ASN A 297 -5.79 17.78 0.79
C ASN A 297 -4.44 17.15 1.16
N ALA A 298 -3.70 16.69 0.16
CA ALA A 298 -2.44 16.00 0.32
C ALA A 298 -1.30 16.78 -0.34
N LYS A 299 -0.23 17.06 0.40
CA LYS A 299 1.01 17.65 -0.12
C LYS A 299 2.14 16.64 0.01
N PHE A 300 2.84 16.36 -1.08
CA PHE A 300 3.94 15.41 -1.05
C PHE A 300 5.15 15.99 -0.29
N SER A 301 5.72 15.21 0.61
CA SER A 301 6.99 15.49 1.28
C SER A 301 8.06 14.55 0.73
N CYS A 302 8.99 15.10 -0.06
CA CYS A 302 10.12 14.36 -0.60
C CYS A 302 10.96 13.72 0.52
N HIS A 303 11.20 14.45 1.62
CA HIS A 303 12.02 14.00 2.74
C HIS A 303 11.53 12.70 3.37
N TYR A 304 10.21 12.59 3.57
CA TYR A 304 9.60 11.42 4.19
C TYR A 304 9.08 10.40 3.16
N SER A 305 9.24 10.69 1.86
CA SER A 305 8.61 9.96 0.76
C SER A 305 7.13 9.62 1.05
N SER A 306 6.38 10.59 1.61
CA SER A 306 4.98 10.44 2.00
C SER A 306 4.21 11.74 1.87
N PHE A 307 2.88 11.65 1.82
CA PHE A 307 2.00 12.81 1.74
C PHE A 307 1.62 13.30 3.13
N ILE A 308 1.78 14.60 3.36
CA ILE A 308 1.21 15.29 4.51
C ILE A 308 -0.23 15.65 4.15
N CYS A 309 -1.16 15.22 4.99
CA CYS A 309 -2.58 15.27 4.70
C CYS A 309 -3.31 16.19 5.68
N THR A 310 -4.23 16.98 5.15
CA THR A 310 -5.14 17.83 5.92
C THR A 310 -6.57 17.45 5.54
N VAL A 311 -7.36 17.07 6.55
CA VAL A 311 -8.75 16.64 6.34
C VAL A 311 -9.61 17.89 6.27
N ASN A 312 -10.34 18.03 5.16
CA ASN A 312 -11.31 19.09 5.02
C ASN A 312 -12.64 18.58 5.58
N ASN A 313 -13.12 19.20 6.67
CA ASN A 313 -14.34 18.75 7.34
C ASN A 313 -15.60 19.24 6.65
N ASP A 314 -15.51 20.29 5.83
CA ASP A 314 -16.66 20.99 5.26
C ASP A 314 -17.10 20.41 3.91
N HIS A 315 -16.32 19.50 3.33
CA HIS A 315 -16.61 18.87 2.04
C HIS A 315 -16.72 17.35 2.19
N LEU A 316 -17.96 16.87 2.18
CA LEU A 316 -18.29 15.45 2.15
C LEU A 316 -18.33 14.93 0.71
N VAL A 317 -17.98 13.65 0.57
CA VAL A 317 -18.12 12.92 -0.69
C VAL A 317 -18.86 11.62 -0.39
N PHE A 318 -19.87 11.33 -1.18
CA PHE A 318 -20.72 10.14 -1.04
C PHE A 318 -20.41 9.16 -2.17
N ILE A 319 -20.09 7.92 -1.82
CA ILE A 319 -19.65 6.92 -2.80
C ILE A 319 -20.44 5.63 -2.62
N GLU A 320 -20.98 5.11 -3.71
CA GLU A 320 -21.49 3.73 -3.74
C GLU A 320 -20.32 2.75 -4.00
N PRO A 321 -20.21 1.63 -3.26
CA PRO A 321 -19.18 0.62 -3.51
C PRO A 321 -19.10 0.12 -4.96
N THR A 322 -20.22 0.18 -5.69
CA THR A 322 -20.36 -0.19 -7.11
C THR A 322 -19.70 0.82 -8.06
N GLN A 323 -19.61 2.10 -7.67
CA GLN A 323 -19.03 3.20 -8.46
C GLN A 323 -17.52 3.35 -8.24
N HIS A 324 -16.96 2.57 -7.32
CA HIS A 324 -15.58 2.72 -6.87
C HIS A 324 -14.61 2.05 -7.86
N PHE A 325 -13.57 2.78 -8.31
CA PHE A 325 -12.62 2.29 -9.33
C PHE A 325 -11.29 1.76 -8.75
N PHE A 326 -10.81 2.32 -7.64
CA PHE A 326 -9.45 2.06 -7.12
C PHE A 326 -9.46 1.51 -5.70
N HIS A 327 -9.43 0.19 -5.57
CA HIS A 327 -9.76 -0.44 -4.30
C HIS A 327 -8.54 -0.87 -3.47
N GLN A 328 -7.79 0.09 -2.93
CA GLN A 328 -6.87 -0.22 -1.84
C GLN A 328 -7.03 0.81 -0.73
N PRO A 329 -7.71 0.48 0.38
CA PRO A 329 -7.79 1.39 1.51
C PRO A 329 -6.38 1.58 2.07
N ILE A 330 -5.92 2.84 2.08
CA ILE A 330 -4.58 3.20 2.57
C ILE A 330 -4.74 3.71 4.00
N PRO A 331 -4.03 3.15 4.99
CA PRO A 331 -4.09 3.65 6.35
C PRO A 331 -3.36 5.00 6.45
N PHE A 332 -3.97 5.95 7.15
CA PHE A 332 -3.30 7.15 7.59
C PHE A 332 -2.51 6.90 8.87
N LEU A 333 -1.41 7.64 9.01
CA LEU A 333 -0.56 7.63 10.18
C LEU A 333 -0.55 9.00 10.83
N MET A 334 -0.65 9.02 12.16
CA MET A 334 -0.38 10.23 12.93
C MET A 334 1.10 10.23 13.30
N TYR A 335 1.83 11.24 12.87
CA TYR A 335 3.23 11.44 13.20
C TYR A 335 3.45 12.91 13.56
N GLN A 336 4.01 13.17 14.75
CA GLN A 336 4.25 14.53 15.28
C GLN A 336 3.02 15.46 15.20
N GLY A 337 1.82 14.92 15.47
CA GLY A 337 0.56 15.68 15.43
C GLY A 337 0.03 15.97 14.02
N LYS A 338 0.72 15.54 12.96
CA LYS A 338 0.27 15.66 11.57
C LYS A 338 -0.19 14.31 11.03
N LEU A 339 -1.12 14.34 10.08
CA LEU A 339 -1.62 13.16 9.40
C LEU A 339 -0.76 12.91 8.15
N PHE A 340 -0.24 11.71 8.00
CA PHE A 340 0.55 11.27 6.86
C PHE A 340 -0.11 10.11 6.14
N LEU A 341 0.08 10.07 4.83
CA LEU A 341 -0.32 8.97 3.97
C LEU A 341 0.90 8.52 3.17
N SER A 342 1.24 7.24 3.30
CA SER A 342 2.31 6.63 2.51
C SER A 342 1.71 5.53 1.64
N LEU A 343 2.00 5.59 0.35
CA LEU A 343 1.51 4.65 -0.64
C LEU A 343 2.50 3.49 -0.78
N LYS A 344 2.01 2.25 -0.89
CA LYS A 344 2.89 1.08 -1.16
C LYS A 344 3.65 1.25 -2.47
N TYR A 345 2.98 1.83 -3.45
CA TYR A 345 3.49 2.27 -4.73
C TYR A 345 2.63 3.46 -5.15
N TYR A 346 3.19 4.41 -5.88
CA TYR A 346 2.38 5.46 -6.46
C TYR A 346 1.53 4.79 -7.55
N PRO A 347 0.19 4.71 -7.41
CA PRO A 347 -0.60 4.76 -8.63
C PRO A 347 -0.18 6.08 -9.29
N MET A 348 -0.01 6.11 -10.59
CA MET A 348 0.28 7.37 -11.26
C MET A 348 -0.85 8.37 -10.97
N LEU A 349 -0.67 9.13 -9.90
CA LEU A 349 -1.13 10.47 -9.75
C LEU A 349 -0.38 11.16 -10.87
N HIS A 350 -1.05 11.44 -11.98
CA HIS A 350 -0.55 12.43 -12.89
C HIS A 350 -0.11 13.62 -12.04
N CYS A 351 1.21 13.81 -11.96
CA CYS A 351 1.80 15.04 -11.49
C CYS A 351 1.48 16.09 -12.55
N GLN A 352 0.23 16.54 -12.58
CA GLN A 352 -0.05 17.91 -12.95
C GLN A 352 0.12 18.68 -11.65
N ASN A 353 1.13 19.54 -11.64
CA ASN A 353 1.66 20.32 -10.51
C ASN A 353 2.86 19.68 -9.78
N ILE A 354 3.87 19.26 -10.55
CA ILE A 354 5.25 19.66 -10.21
C ILE A 354 5.54 20.88 -11.08
N ASP A 355 4.96 22.01 -10.69
CA ASP A 355 5.44 23.32 -11.09
C ASP A 355 5.23 24.22 -9.86
N GLN A 356 6.35 24.77 -9.39
CA GLN A 356 6.61 25.67 -8.26
C GLN A 356 7.02 25.04 -6.93
#